data_AF-A0A6P1DCI8-F1
#
_entry.id   AF-A0A6P1DCI8-F1
#
_cell.length_a   1.000
_cell.length_b   1.000
_cell.length_c   1.000
_cell.angle_alpha   90.00
_cell.angle_beta   90.00
_cell.angle_gamma   90.00
#
_symmetry.space_group_name_H-M   'P 1'
#
loop_
_entity.id
_entity.type
_entity.pdbx_description
1 polymer ?
#
loop_
_entity_poly.entity_id
_entity_poly.type
_entity_poly.pdbx_seq_one_letter_code
_entity_poly.pdbx_strand_id
1 'polypeptide(L)'
;MTWNELASSKYALLTTYKKDGTPVGTPVWVAPDGDRILVWTNQGSWKVKRIRRNPQVMLQECDNRGRTDGGGEIRAGTATILDADNSQHVRDVVASKYGILGALAIGGHKLLRGADASVGIAIAERAA
;
A
#
# COMPACT_ATOMS: atom_id res chain seq x y z
N MET A 1 -10.67 -9.19 -11.92
CA MET A 1 -9.59 -8.19 -11.97
C MET A 1 -8.25 -8.90 -11.83
N THR A 2 -7.30 -8.71 -12.74
CA THR A 2 -5.94 -9.25 -12.64
C THR A 2 -5.11 -8.47 -11.61
N TRP A 3 -3.96 -9.02 -11.19
CA TRP A 3 -3.03 -8.31 -10.31
C TRP A 3 -2.58 -6.96 -10.89
N ASN A 4 -2.32 -6.92 -12.20
CA ASN A 4 -1.88 -5.70 -12.89
C ASN A 4 -3.00 -4.66 -13.02
N GLU A 5 -4.25 -5.10 -13.21
CA GLU A 5 -5.41 -4.21 -13.16
C GLU A 5 -5.57 -3.59 -11.76
N LEU A 6 -5.42 -4.40 -10.70
CA LEU A 6 -5.45 -3.93 -9.32
C LEU A 6 -4.30 -2.96 -9.00
N ALA A 7 -3.10 -3.22 -9.52
CA ALA A 7 -1.95 -2.31 -9.40
C ALA A 7 -2.22 -0.95 -10.06
N SER A 8 -3.08 -0.93 -11.08
CA SER A 8 -3.48 0.26 -11.82
C SER A 8 -4.63 1.03 -11.15
N SER A 9 -5.44 0.39 -10.31
CA SER A 9 -6.51 1.04 -9.53
C SER A 9 -5.99 2.20 -8.67
N LYS A 10 -6.89 3.15 -8.36
CA LYS A 10 -6.52 4.31 -7.55
C LYS A 10 -6.39 3.97 -6.07
N TYR A 11 -7.24 3.09 -5.56
CA TYR A 11 -7.24 2.65 -4.18
C TYR A 11 -7.42 1.14 -4.12
N ALA A 12 -6.76 0.52 -3.14
CA ALA A 12 -7.04 -0.84 -2.74
C ALA A 12 -7.22 -0.91 -1.22
N LEU A 13 -8.12 -1.78 -0.76
CA LEU A 13 -8.29 -2.13 0.64
C LEU A 13 -7.19 -3.12 1.02
N LEU A 14 -6.16 -2.63 1.69
CA LEU A 14 -5.09 -3.47 2.23
C LEU A 14 -5.52 -4.08 3.56
N THR A 15 -5.70 -5.40 3.56
CA THR A 15 -6.01 -6.17 4.76
C THR A 15 -4.74 -6.73 5.37
N THR A 16 -4.49 -6.38 6.64
CA THR A 16 -3.39 -6.89 7.46
C THR A 16 -3.94 -7.57 8.70
N TYR A 17 -3.15 -8.41 9.37
CA TYR A 17 -3.64 -9.23 10.47
C TYR A 17 -3.07 -8.80 11.83
N LYS A 18 -3.93 -8.73 12.85
CA LYS A 18 -3.53 -8.54 14.25
C LYS A 18 -2.82 -9.79 14.79
N LYS A 19 -2.38 -9.73 16.05
CA LYS A 19 -1.70 -10.82 16.74
C LYS A 19 -2.49 -12.12 16.78
N ASP A 20 -3.79 -11.98 16.99
CA ASP A 20 -4.80 -13.02 17.11
C ASP A 20 -5.35 -13.47 15.76
N GLY A 21 -4.82 -12.97 14.64
CA GLY A 21 -5.32 -13.26 13.30
C GLY A 21 -6.49 -12.40 12.85
N THR A 22 -7.00 -11.47 13.67
CA THR A 22 -8.10 -10.59 13.26
C THR A 22 -7.70 -9.74 12.04
N PRO A 23 -8.47 -9.77 10.93
CA PRO A 23 -8.19 -8.94 9.76
C PRO A 23 -8.51 -7.47 10.05
N VAL A 24 -7.70 -6.57 9.50
CA VAL A 24 -7.90 -5.12 9.55
C VAL A 24 -7.64 -4.53 8.17
N GLY A 25 -8.71 -4.05 7.53
CA GLY A 25 -8.67 -3.35 6.25
C GLY A 25 -8.27 -1.88 6.42
N THR A 26 -7.49 -1.36 5.48
CA THR A 26 -7.18 0.07 5.38
C THR A 26 -7.11 0.46 3.92
N PRO A 27 -7.87 1.46 3.45
CA PRO A 27 -7.72 1.94 2.08
C PRO A 27 -6.34 2.57 1.89
N VAL A 28 -5.65 2.17 0.83
CA VAL A 28 -4.32 2.68 0.47
C VAL A 28 -4.27 3.03 -1.01
N TRP A 29 -3.40 3.98 -1.36
CA TRP A 29 -2.98 4.16 -2.73
C TRP A 29 -2.05 3.03 -3.14
N VAL A 30 -2.16 2.62 -4.39
CA VAL A 30 -1.38 1.54 -5.00
C VAL A 30 -0.74 2.05 -6.27
N ALA A 31 0.45 1.56 -6.59
CA ALA A 31 1.09 1.83 -7.86
C ALA A 31 1.76 0.56 -8.40
N PRO A 32 1.82 0.37 -9.73
CA PRO A 32 2.49 -0.78 -10.31
C PRO A 32 4.02 -0.64 -10.25
N ASP A 33 4.71 -1.75 -10.04
CA ASP A 33 6.17 -1.87 -10.09
C ASP A 33 6.57 -3.29 -10.53
N GLY A 34 6.67 -3.49 -11.85
CA GLY A 34 6.88 -4.82 -12.42
C GLY A 34 5.74 -5.75 -12.06
N ASP A 35 6.04 -6.84 -11.37
CA ASP A 35 5.10 -7.83 -10.83
C ASP A 35 4.59 -7.49 -9.42
N ARG A 36 4.97 -6.33 -8.88
CA ARG A 36 4.63 -5.89 -7.53
C ARG A 36 3.65 -4.73 -7.54
N ILE A 37 2.96 -4.60 -6.41
CA ILE A 37 2.17 -3.42 -6.05
C ILE A 37 2.95 -2.64 -4.98
N LEU A 38 3.18 -1.36 -5.23
CA LEU A 38 3.78 -0.44 -4.27
C LEU A 38 2.70 0.31 -3.50
N VAL A 39 2.92 0.42 -2.20
CA VAL A 39 2.12 1.24 -1.28
C VAL A 39 3.06 2.15 -0.51
N TRP A 40 2.69 3.41 -0.39
CA TRP A 40 3.39 4.38 0.45
C TRP A 40 2.61 4.61 1.76
N THR A 41 3.29 4.55 2.91
CA THR A 41 2.62 4.79 4.20
C THR A 41 3.58 5.32 5.28
N ASN A 42 3.02 5.73 6.43
CA ASN A 42 3.81 6.14 7.57
C ASN A 42 4.46 4.93 8.28
N GLN A 43 5.77 5.01 8.54
CA GLN A 43 6.56 3.94 9.17
C GLN A 43 6.01 3.52 10.54
N GLY A 44 5.48 4.46 11.33
CA GLY A 44 4.92 4.21 12.66
C GLY A 44 3.51 3.60 12.65
N SER A 45 2.90 3.42 11.48
CA SER A 45 1.50 2.97 11.40
C SER A 45 1.31 1.51 11.81
N TRP A 46 0.13 1.20 12.36
CA TRP A 46 -0.20 -0.15 12.83
C TRP A 46 -0.08 -1.22 11.74
N LYS A 47 -0.34 -0.89 10.47
CA LYS A 47 -0.18 -1.84 9.35
C LYS A 47 1.29 -2.23 9.14
N VAL A 48 2.24 -1.30 9.30
CA VAL A 48 3.68 -1.61 9.20
C VAL A 48 4.09 -2.55 10.33
N LYS A 49 3.64 -2.28 11.56
CA LYS A 49 3.89 -3.17 12.71
C LYS A 49 3.31 -4.57 12.50
N ARG A 50 2.12 -4.67 11.90
CA ARG A 50 1.48 -5.95 11.56
C ARG A 50 2.24 -6.69 10.46
N ILE A 51 2.59 -6.00 9.37
CA ILE A 51 3.33 -6.59 8.23
C ILE A 51 4.70 -7.12 8.65
N ARG A 52 5.44 -6.37 9.47
CA ARG A 52 6.73 -6.84 10.02
C ARG A 52 6.62 -8.16 10.77
N ARG A 53 5.46 -8.45 11.34
CA ARG A 53 5.21 -9.69 12.07
C ARG A 53 4.56 -10.77 11.20
N ASN A 54 3.63 -10.39 10.35
CA ASN A 54 2.96 -11.27 9.42
C ASN A 54 2.89 -10.57 8.05
N PRO A 55 3.74 -10.96 7.10
CA PRO A 55 3.80 -10.32 5.80
C PRO A 55 2.63 -10.71 4.89
N GLN A 56 1.80 -11.68 5.28
CA GLN A 56 0.63 -12.07 4.50
C GLN A 56 -0.41 -10.96 4.54
N VAL A 57 -0.88 -10.56 3.36
CA VAL A 57 -1.89 -9.51 3.18
C VAL A 57 -2.91 -9.94 2.14
N MET A 58 -4.06 -9.27 2.16
CA MET A 58 -5.00 -9.32 1.05
C MET A 58 -5.22 -7.92 0.49
N LEU A 59 -5.44 -7.83 -0.81
CA LEU A 59 -5.80 -6.62 -1.51
C LEU A 59 -7.11 -6.82 -2.27
N GLN A 60 -7.89 -5.75 -2.33
CA GLN A 60 -9.14 -5.68 -3.09
C GLN A 60 -9.32 -4.25 -3.57
N GLU A 61 -9.81 -4.03 -4.78
CA GLU A 61 -10.16 -2.68 -5.22
C GLU A 61 -11.22 -2.05 -4.30
N CYS A 62 -11.06 -0.76 -3.98
CA CYS A 62 -12.00 -0.03 -3.13
C CYS A 62 -12.09 1.45 -3.50
N ASP A 63 -13.02 2.18 -2.87
CA ASP A 63 -13.02 3.65 -2.89
C ASP A 63 -12.09 4.26 -1.82
N ASN A 64 -12.06 5.59 -1.72
CA ASN A 64 -11.25 6.29 -0.72
C ASN A 64 -11.70 6.09 0.74
N ARG A 65 -12.89 5.53 0.96
CA ARG A 65 -13.44 5.17 2.28
C ARG A 65 -13.25 3.70 2.61
N GLY A 66 -12.67 2.91 1.69
CA GLY A 66 -12.48 1.47 1.85
C GLY A 66 -13.72 0.65 1.54
N ARG A 67 -14.71 1.21 0.86
CA ARG A 67 -15.90 0.48 0.40
C ARG A 67 -15.55 -0.35 -0.83
N THR A 68 -16.00 -1.60 -0.84
CA THR A 68 -15.66 -2.61 -1.86
C THR A 68 -16.86 -2.98 -2.72
N ASP A 69 -17.84 -2.07 -2.77
CA ASP A 69 -19.19 -2.24 -3.33
C ASP A 69 -19.22 -2.69 -4.80
N GLY A 70 -18.09 -2.58 -5.51
CA GLY A 70 -17.89 -3.09 -6.87
C GLY A 70 -17.58 -4.60 -6.97
N GLY A 71 -17.47 -5.32 -5.84
CA GLY A 71 -17.26 -6.77 -5.84
C GLY A 71 -15.91 -7.21 -6.40
N GLY A 72 -14.89 -6.33 -6.35
CA GLY A 72 -13.54 -6.64 -6.82
C GLY A 72 -13.01 -7.93 -6.18
N GLU A 73 -12.31 -8.75 -6.95
CA GLU A 73 -11.81 -10.02 -6.45
C GLU A 73 -10.69 -9.80 -5.42
N ILE A 74 -10.71 -10.58 -4.33
CA ILE A 74 -9.68 -10.49 -3.29
C ILE A 74 -8.42 -11.22 -3.79
N ARG A 75 -7.26 -10.57 -3.66
CA ARG A 75 -5.96 -11.09 -4.09
C ARG A 75 -5.03 -11.27 -2.91
N ALA A 76 -4.43 -12.45 -2.80
CA ALA A 76 -3.43 -12.74 -1.78
C ALA A 76 -2.09 -12.13 -2.17
N GLY A 77 -1.38 -11.56 -1.19
CA GLY A 77 -0.06 -11.01 -1.41
C GLY A 77 0.87 -11.19 -0.23
N THR A 78 2.16 -11.02 -0.51
CA THR A 78 3.21 -11.00 0.50
C THR A 78 3.85 -9.61 0.51
N ALA A 79 3.75 -8.92 1.64
CA ALA A 79 4.23 -7.56 1.81
C ALA A 79 5.64 -7.51 2.41
N THR A 80 6.50 -6.70 1.79
CA THR A 80 7.86 -6.40 2.24
C THR A 80 7.96 -4.91 2.54
N ILE A 81 8.37 -4.57 3.76
CA ILE A 81 8.70 -3.19 4.13
C ILE A 81 10.07 -2.86 3.53
N LEU A 82 10.13 -1.82 2.71
CA LEU A 82 11.35 -1.41 2.03
C LEU A 82 12.23 -0.53 2.95
N ASP A 83 13.54 -0.52 2.67
CA ASP A 83 14.48 0.39 3.32
C ASP A 83 14.35 1.83 2.78
N ALA A 84 15.21 2.73 3.26
CA ALA A 84 15.15 4.15 2.92
C ALA A 84 15.37 4.42 1.42
N ASP A 85 16.33 3.71 0.81
CA ASP A 85 16.72 3.88 -0.59
C ASP A 85 15.62 3.38 -1.53
N ASN A 86 15.10 2.18 -1.28
CA ASN A 86 13.97 1.65 -2.05
C ASN A 86 12.67 2.42 -1.80
N SER A 87 12.54 3.10 -0.66
CA SER A 87 11.41 4.00 -0.41
C SER A 87 11.44 5.26 -1.29
N GLN A 88 12.60 5.68 -1.82
CA GLN A 88 12.65 6.79 -2.76
C GLN A 88 12.04 6.41 -4.11
N HIS A 89 12.35 5.24 -4.64
CA HIS A 89 11.70 4.69 -5.84
C HIS A 89 10.18 4.65 -5.70
N VAL A 90 9.67 4.19 -4.54
CA VAL A 90 8.22 4.21 -4.27
C VAL A 90 7.64 5.63 -4.34
N ARG A 91 8.33 6.62 -3.77
CA ARG A 91 7.86 8.01 -3.82
C ARG A 91 7.81 8.51 -5.26
N ASP A 92 8.80 8.18 -6.08
CA ASP A 92 8.87 8.63 -7.48
C ASP A 92 7.76 8.00 -8.33
N VAL A 93 7.53 6.69 -8.18
CA VAL A 93 6.45 5.96 -8.86
C VAL A 93 5.07 6.49 -8.44
N VAL A 94 4.85 6.71 -7.13
CA VAL A 94 3.59 7.27 -6.62
C VAL A 94 3.40 8.72 -7.09
N ALA A 95 4.44 9.54 -7.07
CA ALA A 95 4.37 10.92 -7.58
C ALA A 95 4.02 10.95 -9.07
N SER A 96 4.60 10.05 -9.88
CA SER A 96 4.26 9.90 -11.30
C SER A 96 2.79 9.53 -11.50
N LYS A 97 2.26 8.55 -10.73
CA LYS A 97 0.88 8.07 -10.88
C LYS A 97 -0.17 9.09 -10.39
N TYR A 98 0.10 9.83 -9.33
CA TYR A 98 -0.89 10.68 -8.66
C TYR A 98 -0.66 12.19 -8.85
N GLY A 99 0.39 12.59 -9.56
CA GLY A 99 0.69 13.98 -9.91
C GLY A 99 0.72 14.91 -8.69
N ILE A 100 0.15 16.11 -8.84
CA ILE A 100 0.12 17.16 -7.79
C ILE A 100 -0.55 16.66 -6.50
N LEU A 101 -1.55 15.78 -6.58
CA LEU A 101 -2.21 15.19 -5.40
C LEU A 101 -1.27 14.26 -4.63
N GLY A 102 -0.46 13.47 -5.34
CA GLY A 102 0.62 12.66 -4.75
C GLY A 102 1.68 13.54 -4.11
N ALA A 103 2.14 14.57 -4.83
CA ALA A 103 3.14 15.51 -4.36
C ALA A 103 2.67 16.32 -3.13
N LEU A 104 1.41 16.73 -3.06
CA LEU A 104 0.83 17.45 -1.92
C LEU A 104 0.59 16.53 -0.71
N ALA A 105 0.17 15.28 -0.91
CA ALA A 105 0.02 14.33 0.18
C ALA A 105 1.38 13.94 0.80
N ILE A 106 2.39 13.69 -0.04
CA ILE A 106 3.76 13.38 0.38
C ILE A 106 4.42 14.63 1.00
N GLY A 107 4.27 15.80 0.35
CA GLY A 107 4.82 17.08 0.78
C GLY A 107 4.20 17.62 2.07
N GLY A 108 2.87 17.52 2.22
CA GLY A 108 2.17 17.90 3.44
C GLY A 108 2.54 17.01 4.63
N HIS A 109 2.86 15.74 4.39
CA HIS A 109 3.35 14.84 5.44
C HIS A 109 4.81 15.14 5.84
N LYS A 110 5.66 15.52 4.87
CA LYS A 110 7.05 15.98 5.10
C LYS A 110 7.10 17.26 5.93
N LEU A 111 6.17 18.20 5.67
CA LEU A 111 6.06 19.49 6.36
C LEU A 111 5.53 19.38 7.80
N LEU A 112 4.63 18.43 8.07
CA LEU A 112 4.03 18.26 9.41
C LEU A 112 4.84 17.34 10.34
N ARG A 113 5.64 16.39 9.81
CA ARG A 113 6.19 15.27 10.60
C ARG A 113 7.61 14.81 10.24
N GLY A 114 8.31 15.48 9.32
CA GLY A 114 9.71 15.17 8.95
C GLY A 114 9.86 14.16 7.81
N ALA A 115 11.01 14.20 7.13
CA ALA A 115 11.31 13.42 5.92
C ALA A 115 11.42 11.90 6.16
N ASP A 116 11.76 11.48 7.37
CA ASP A 116 11.96 10.07 7.75
C ASP A 116 10.68 9.34 8.17
N ALA A 117 9.52 10.01 8.15
CA ALA A 117 8.28 9.45 8.68
C ALA A 117 7.55 8.47 7.73
N SER A 118 8.10 8.18 6.54
CA SER A 118 7.41 7.39 5.51
C SER A 118 8.25 6.25 4.94
N VAL A 119 7.59 5.13 4.66
CA VAL A 119 8.19 3.90 4.16
C VAL A 119 7.41 3.34 2.98
N GLY A 120 8.13 2.79 2.00
CA GLY A 120 7.56 2.00 0.92
C GLY A 120 7.23 0.58 1.36
N ILE A 121 6.15 0.03 0.83
CA ILE A 121 5.79 -1.38 0.98
C ILE A 121 5.66 -1.94 -0.43
N ALA A 122 6.44 -2.97 -0.75
CA ALA A 122 6.25 -3.75 -1.96
C ALA A 122 5.40 -4.98 -1.64
N ILE A 123 4.42 -5.28 -2.48
CA ILE A 123 3.55 -6.44 -2.32
C ILE A 123 3.67 -7.28 -3.58
N ALA A 124 4.10 -8.52 -3.45
CA ALA A 124 4.11 -9.49 -4.54
C ALA A 124 2.85 -10.37 -4.47
N GLU A 125 2.30 -10.75 -5.62
CA GLU A 125 1.17 -11.67 -5.66
C GLU A 125 1.56 -13.01 -5.06
N ARG A 126 0.67 -13.59 -4.25
CA ARG A 126 0.85 -14.94 -3.72
C ARG A 126 -0.06 -15.88 -4.51
N ALA A 127 0.52 -16.93 -5.07
CA ALA A 127 -0.26 -18.05 -5.58
C ALA A 127 -1.15 -18.63 -4.46
N ALA A 128 -2.34 -19.10 -4.84
CA ALA A 128 -3.30 -19.71 -3.95
C ALA A 128 -2.72 -20.98 -3.29
#